data_AF-A0A6C1QUW5-F1
#
_entry.id   AF-A0A6C1QUW5-F1
#
_cell.length_a   1.000
_cell.length_b   1.000
_cell.length_c   1.000
_cell.angle_alpha   90.00
_cell.angle_beta   90.00
_cell.angle_gamma   90.00
#
_symmetry.space_group_name_H-M   'P 1'
#
loop_
_entity.id
_entity.type
_entity.pdbx_description
1 polymer ?
#
loop_
_entity_poly.entity_id
_entity_poly.type
_entity_poly.pdbx_seq_one_letter_code
_entity_poly.pdbx_strand_id
1 'polypeptide(L)'
;DSISQRLRDPLDVVVIAFASGAEESVECADTIEREHPVASTVVLTGTPTGRLLRLLAHASVCSVLVQGSPAAALVQAVRAASNHQRYFCPVVAEALMHVVADGE
;
A
#
# COMPACT_ATOMS: atom_id res chain seq x y z
N ASP A 1 22.23 4.49 -1.71
CA ASP A 1 21.71 3.96 -0.45
C ASP A 1 20.48 3.11 -0.68
N SER A 2 20.61 1.79 -0.52
CA SER A 2 19.51 0.84 -0.75
C SER A 2 18.48 0.91 0.38
N ILE A 3 17.20 0.71 0.08
CA ILE A 3 16.12 0.55 1.07
C ILE A 3 16.51 -0.48 2.14
N SER A 4 17.11 -1.60 1.73
CA SER A 4 17.58 -2.65 2.64
C SER A 4 18.56 -2.16 3.71
N GLN A 5 19.37 -1.14 3.40
CA GLN A 5 20.33 -0.59 4.38
C GLN A 5 19.65 0.30 5.42
N ARG A 6 18.45 0.81 5.13
CA ARG A 6 17.67 1.72 6.00
C ARG A 6 16.70 0.99 6.92
N LEU A 7 16.36 -0.27 6.62
CA LEU A 7 15.38 -1.06 7.37
C LEU A 7 16.07 -2.11 8.26
N ARG A 8 16.82 -1.68 9.28
CA ARG A 8 17.58 -2.61 10.16
C ARG A 8 16.82 -3.11 11.39
N ASP A 9 15.76 -2.41 11.77
CA ASP A 9 14.93 -2.74 12.92
C ASP A 9 13.68 -3.53 12.48
N PRO A 10 13.08 -4.35 13.35
CA PRO A 10 11.79 -4.96 13.07
C PRO A 10 10.73 -3.88 12.86
N LEU A 11 10.00 -3.98 11.75
CA LEU A 11 8.94 -3.04 11.36
C LEU A 11 7.60 -3.74 11.44
N ASP A 12 6.65 -3.14 12.17
CA ASP A 12 5.28 -3.63 12.24
C ASP A 12 4.44 -3.08 11.09
N VAL A 13 4.65 -1.79 10.75
CA VAL A 13 3.94 -1.09 9.68
C VAL A 13 4.91 -0.24 8.87
N VAL A 14 4.83 -0.35 7.54
CA VAL A 14 5.57 0.50 6.60
C VAL A 14 4.59 1.38 5.84
N VAL A 15 4.81 2.70 5.86
CA VAL A 15 4.03 3.64 5.05
C VAL A 15 4.88 4.06 3.85
N ILE A 16 4.37 3.81 2.64
CA ILE A 16 5.08 4.13 1.41
C ILE A 16 4.30 5.20 0.64
N ALA A 17 4.97 6.30 0.30
CA ALA A 17 4.43 7.34 -0.54
C ALA A 17 4.87 7.14 -1.99
N PHE A 18 3.92 6.87 -2.88
CA PHE A 18 4.15 6.71 -4.31
C PHE A 18 3.86 8.01 -5.04
N ALA A 19 4.92 8.75 -5.36
CA ALA A 19 4.86 9.94 -6.18
C ALA A 19 4.96 9.55 -7.66
N SER A 20 3.83 9.27 -8.33
CA SER A 20 3.69 9.06 -9.79
C SER A 20 4.53 7.97 -10.49
N GLY A 21 5.60 7.42 -9.88
CA GLY A 21 6.47 6.37 -10.41
C GLY A 21 6.10 4.99 -9.87
N ALA A 22 5.12 4.34 -10.50
CA ALA A 22 4.53 3.09 -10.00
C ALA A 22 5.44 1.84 -10.07
N GLU A 23 6.58 1.87 -10.77
CA GLU A 23 7.48 0.69 -10.87
C GLU A 23 8.43 0.58 -9.67
N GLU A 24 9.10 1.67 -9.32
CA GLU A 24 9.92 1.80 -8.10
C GLU A 24 9.09 1.49 -6.83
N SER A 25 7.79 1.75 -6.94
CA SER A 25 6.78 1.53 -5.91
C SER A 25 6.52 0.04 -5.65
N VAL A 26 6.43 -0.76 -6.72
CA VAL A 26 6.22 -2.21 -6.66
C VAL A 26 7.48 -2.91 -6.16
N GLU A 27 8.64 -2.51 -6.68
CA GLU A 27 9.92 -3.05 -6.24
C GLU A 27 10.21 -2.78 -4.75
N CYS A 28 9.75 -1.63 -4.25
CA CYS A 28 9.78 -1.30 -2.83
C CYS A 28 8.91 -2.26 -2.02
N ALA A 29 7.68 -2.53 -2.46
CA ALA A 29 6.78 -3.48 -1.79
C ALA A 29 7.36 -4.91 -1.79
N ASP A 30 7.93 -5.36 -2.92
CA ASP A 30 8.63 -6.65 -3.02
C ASP A 30 9.81 -6.77 -2.06
N THR A 31 10.58 -5.69 -1.93
CA THR A 31 11.72 -5.64 -1.02
C THR A 31 11.27 -5.70 0.43
N ILE A 32 10.21 -4.99 0.79
CA ILE A 32 9.63 -5.02 2.15
C ILE A 32 9.07 -6.40 2.46
N GLU A 33 8.33 -7.03 1.55
CA GLU A 33 7.78 -8.37 1.76
C GLU A 33 8.87 -9.43 1.95
N ARG A 34 9.99 -9.29 1.22
CA ARG A 34 11.14 -10.18 1.32
C ARG A 34 11.96 -9.97 2.60
N GLU A 35 12.19 -8.72 2.99
CA GLU A 35 13.12 -8.38 4.09
C GLU A 35 12.40 -8.20 5.44
N HIS A 36 11.11 -7.88 5.41
CA HIS A 36 10.25 -7.67 6.57
C HIS A 36 8.90 -8.39 6.39
N PRO A 37 8.89 -9.74 6.36
CA PRO A 37 7.69 -10.53 6.01
C PRO A 37 6.52 -10.39 7.01
N VAL A 38 6.78 -9.85 8.20
CA VAL A 38 5.76 -9.58 9.23
C VAL A 38 5.19 -8.16 9.14
N ALA A 39 5.84 -7.27 8.38
CA ALA A 39 5.43 -5.89 8.25
C ALA A 39 4.19 -5.75 7.37
N SER A 40 3.23 -4.95 7.83
CA SER A 40 2.06 -4.59 7.05
C SER A 40 2.29 -3.25 6.32
N THR A 41 1.96 -3.20 5.04
CA THR A 41 2.26 -2.04 4.19
C THR A 41 1.02 -1.18 3.96
N VAL A 42 1.18 0.13 4.14
CA VAL A 42 0.21 1.18 3.82
C VAL A 42 0.74 2.00 2.65
N VAL A 43 -0.05 2.13 1.60
CA VAL A 43 0.31 2.83 0.38
C VAL A 43 -0.43 4.17 0.28
N LEU A 44 0.31 5.24 -0.02
CA LEU A 44 -0.22 6.55 -0.38
C LEU A 44 0.05 6.79 -1.88
N THR A 45 -0.99 6.85 -2.70
CA THR A 45 -0.87 7.04 -4.16
C THR A 45 -1.50 8.35 -4.64
N GLY A 46 -0.98 8.98 -5.68
CA GLY A 46 -1.65 10.12 -6.32
C GLY A 46 -2.93 9.74 -7.09
N THR A 47 -3.01 8.52 -7.63
CA THR A 47 -4.16 8.05 -8.42
C THR A 47 -4.36 6.54 -8.30
N PRO A 48 -5.62 6.06 -8.26
CA PRO A 48 -5.94 4.65 -8.41
C PRO A 48 -5.87 4.28 -9.89
N THR A 49 -4.69 3.88 -10.38
CA THR A 49 -4.51 3.36 -11.75
C THR A 49 -4.52 1.84 -11.77
N GLY A 50 -4.64 1.20 -12.94
CA GLY A 50 -4.60 -0.27 -13.06
C GLY A 50 -3.32 -0.93 -12.51
N ARG A 51 -2.25 -0.16 -12.26
CA ARG A 51 -1.03 -0.64 -11.59
C ARG A 51 -1.17 -0.75 -10.07
N LEU A 52 -2.16 -0.06 -9.47
CA LEU A 52 -2.55 -0.22 -8.07
C LEU A 52 -3.00 -1.65 -7.76
N LEU A 53 -3.65 -2.31 -8.73
CA LEU A 53 -4.07 -3.71 -8.62
C LEU A 53 -2.89 -4.66 -8.49
N ARG A 54 -1.78 -4.35 -9.19
CA ARG A 54 -0.54 -5.14 -9.05
C ARG A 54 0.04 -4.98 -7.65
N LEU A 55 0.08 -3.75 -7.12
CA LEU A 55 0.48 -3.49 -5.72
C LEU A 55 -0.42 -4.22 -4.72
N LEU A 56 -1.72 -4.28 -4.97
CA LEU A 56 -2.69 -5.01 -4.13
C LEU A 56 -2.59 -6.54 -4.22
N ALA A 57 -1.88 -7.06 -5.22
CA ALA A 57 -1.59 -8.48 -5.32
C ALA A 57 -0.50 -8.93 -4.32
N HIS A 58 0.31 -8.00 -3.80
CA HIS A 58 1.30 -8.29 -2.77
C HIS A 58 0.61 -8.51 -1.42
N ALA A 59 0.96 -9.61 -0.75
CA ALA A 59 0.30 -10.02 0.49
C ALA A 59 0.59 -9.04 1.63
N SER A 60 1.74 -8.38 1.59
CA SER A 60 2.14 -7.35 2.54
C SER A 60 1.32 -6.06 2.44
N VAL A 61 0.67 -5.77 1.31
CA VAL A 61 -0.11 -4.53 1.12
C VAL A 61 -1.49 -4.66 1.73
N CYS A 62 -1.66 -4.02 2.89
CA CYS A 62 -2.89 -4.07 3.67
C CYS A 62 -3.78 -2.85 3.41
N SER A 63 -3.19 -1.68 3.18
CA SER A 63 -3.98 -0.45 3.07
C SER A 63 -3.55 0.44 1.91
N VAL A 64 -4.51 1.11 1.28
CA VAL A 64 -4.24 2.07 0.20
C VAL A 64 -5.09 3.33 0.35
N LEU A 65 -4.44 4.49 0.24
CA LEU A 65 -5.08 5.81 0.24
C LEU A 65 -4.63 6.66 -0.93
N VAL A 66 -5.49 7.58 -1.34
CA VAL A 66 -5.16 8.61 -2.33
C VAL A 66 -4.56 9.83 -1.63
N GLN A 67 -3.52 10.45 -2.21
CA GLN A 67 -2.95 11.71 -1.73
C GLN A 67 -4.05 12.77 -1.63
N GLY A 68 -4.04 13.52 -0.53
CA GLY A 68 -5.14 14.44 -0.19
C GLY A 68 -6.27 13.80 0.61
N SER A 69 -6.23 12.49 0.88
CA SER A 69 -7.13 11.87 1.87
C SER A 69 -6.98 12.56 3.24
N PRO A 70 -8.06 12.69 4.03
CA PRO A 70 -7.99 13.27 5.36
C PRO A 70 -6.97 12.54 6.25
N ALA A 71 -6.28 13.27 7.13
CA ALA A 71 -5.32 12.67 8.07
C ALA A 71 -5.94 11.55 8.92
N ALA A 72 -7.23 11.67 9.26
CA ALA A 72 -7.98 10.62 9.96
C ALA A 72 -8.03 9.29 9.18
N ALA A 73 -8.10 9.34 7.84
CA ALA A 73 -8.08 8.15 7.00
C ALA A 73 -6.72 7.44 7.07
N LEU A 74 -5.61 8.19 7.10
CA LEU A 74 -4.27 7.61 7.29
C LEU A 74 -4.16 6.91 8.65
N VAL A 75 -4.68 7.53 9.72
CA VAL A 75 -4.69 6.91 11.06
C VAL A 75 -5.49 5.61 11.05
N GLN A 76 -6.64 5.58 10.38
CA GLN A 76 -7.45 4.36 10.23
C GLN A 76 -6.72 3.28 9.43
N ALA A 77 -6.06 3.66 8.34
CA ALA A 77 -5.30 2.74 7.51
C ALA A 77 -4.11 2.10 8.23
N VAL A 78 -3.39 2.90 9.04
CA VAL A 78 -2.30 2.40 9.90
C VAL A 78 -2.86 1.48 10.97
N ARG A 79 -3.96 1.85 11.64
CA ARG A 79 -4.61 0.98 12.63
C ARG A 79 -5.06 -0.35 12.04
N ALA A 80 -5.63 -0.34 10.84
CA ALA A 80 -6.00 -1.56 10.12
C ALA A 80 -4.76 -2.41 9.82
N ALA A 81 -3.70 -1.81 9.26
CA ALA A 81 -2.45 -2.50 8.97
C ALA A 81 -1.81 -3.11 10.23
N SER A 82 -1.77 -2.41 11.36
CA SER A 82 -1.28 -2.96 12.63
C SER A 82 -2.08 -4.15 13.16
N ASN A 83 -3.32 -4.33 12.70
CA ASN A 83 -4.16 -5.48 13.04
C ASN A 83 -4.22 -6.51 11.90
N HIS A 84 -3.34 -6.40 10.89
CA HIS A 84 -3.35 -7.22 9.67
C HIS A 84 -4.70 -7.20 8.93
N GLN A 85 -5.43 -6.09 9.05
CA GLN A 85 -6.69 -5.85 8.36
C GLN A 85 -6.47 -4.97 7.14
N ARG A 86 -7.30 -5.20 6.11
CA ARG A 86 -7.27 -4.38 4.90
C ARG A 86 -8.10 -3.12 5.05
N TYR A 87 -7.57 -1.99 4.61
CA TYR A 87 -8.30 -0.72 4.54
C TYR A 87 -8.10 -0.04 3.19
N PHE A 88 -9.21 0.20 2.49
CA PHE A 88 -9.20 0.96 1.24
C PHE A 88 -10.01 2.24 1.46
N CYS A 89 -9.45 3.39 1.11
CA CYS A 89 -10.25 4.61 1.12
C CYS A 89 -11.38 4.50 0.06
N PRO A 90 -12.47 5.26 0.21
CA PRO A 90 -13.66 5.12 -0.65
C PRO A 90 -13.35 5.14 -2.15
N VAL A 91 -12.47 6.06 -2.59
CA VAL A 91 -12.06 6.20 -3.99
C VAL A 91 -11.37 4.94 -4.52
N VAL A 92 -10.51 4.33 -3.70
CA VAL A 92 -9.83 3.08 -4.08
C VAL A 92 -10.82 1.92 -4.06
N ALA A 93 -11.69 1.84 -3.06
CA ALA A 93 -12.71 0.80 -2.98
C ALA A 93 -13.65 0.84 -4.20
N GLU A 94 -14.08 2.03 -4.63
CA GLU A 94 -14.90 2.24 -5.82
C GLU A 94 -14.17 1.79 -7.09
N ALA A 95 -12.91 2.23 -7.27
CA ALA A 95 -12.09 1.79 -8.40
C ALA A 95 -11.91 0.25 -8.43
N LEU A 96 -11.76 -0.38 -7.26
CA LEU A 96 -11.68 -1.84 -7.16
C LEU A 96 -12.99 -2.52 -7.52
N MET A 97 -14.13 -1.99 -7.10
CA MET A 97 -15.43 -2.54 -7.47
C MET A 97 -15.66 -2.49 -8.98
N HIS A 98 -15.24 -1.41 -9.65
CA HIS A 98 -15.30 -1.31 -11.11
C HIS A 98 -14.39 -2.31 -11.80
N VAL A 99 -13.14 -2.47 -11.33
CA VAL A 99 -12.23 -3.47 -11.89
C VAL A 99 -12.76 -4.90 -11.72
N VAL A 100 -13.35 -5.22 -10.56
CA VAL A 100 -13.94 -6.55 -10.32
C VAL A 100 -15.20 -6.76 -11.17
N ALA A 101 -15.97 -5.71 -11.42
CA ALA A 101 -17.17 -5.76 -12.27
C ALA A 101 -16.83 -5.85 -13.77
N ASP A 102 -15.73 -5.20 -14.20
CA ASP A 102 -15.25 -5.18 -15.59
C ASP A 102 -14.29 -6.36 -15.90
N GLY A 103 -13.96 -7.17 -14.90
CA GLY A 103 -13.05 -8.31 -15.00
C GLY A 103 -13.68 -9.54 -15.66
N GLU A 104 -13.83 -9.45 -16.99
CA GLU A 104 -13.32 -10.47 -17.93
C GLU A 104 -11.80 -10.36 -18.08
#